data_AF-A0A653BH59-F1
#
_entry.id   AF-A0A653BH59-F1
#
_cell.length_a   1.000
_cell.length_b   1.000
_cell.length_c   1.000
_cell.angle_alpha   90.00
_cell.angle_beta   90.00
_cell.angle_gamma   90.00
#
_symmetry.space_group_name_H-M   'P 1'
#
loop_
_entity.id
_entity.type
_entity.pdbx_description
1 polymer ?
#
loop_
_entity_poly.entity_id
_entity_poly.type
_entity_poly.pdbx_seq_one_letter_code
_entity_poly.pdbx_strand_id
1 'polypeptide(L)'
;MWVFDRWSPYSYQNNREKYKDDEEKREFNLKECLWFCMTSLTPQGGGEAPKNLSGRLVAATWWLFGFIIIASYTANLAAFLTVSRLDTPIESLDDLSKQYKIQYAPLNGSSTQTYFQRMANIEARFYEIWKEMSLNDSLTEVERAKLAVWDYPVSDKYTKMWQAMTEAGLPNTLDQAVARVRASKSSSEGFAYLGDATDIKYLEITNCDLTMVGEEFSRKPYAIAVQQGSPLKEQFNSAILQLLNRRELERLKEKWWNKNPEKKNCEKADDQSDGISIQNIGGVFIVIFVGIGLACITLAFEYWWYKYKKGSNVVEVQEAPVHRQQSFQEFGGAKAKEKVKFKDTTSYPRARF
;
A
#
# COMPACT_ATOMS: atom_id res chain seq x y z
N MET A 1 -29.03 0.20 -23.88
CA MET A 1 -29.83 -1.04 -23.87
C MET A 1 -31.33 -0.80 -23.97
N TRP A 2 -31.93 0.10 -23.17
CA TRP A 2 -33.37 0.41 -23.24
C TRP A 2 -33.90 0.71 -24.65
N VAL A 3 -33.20 1.55 -25.41
CA VAL A 3 -33.58 1.90 -26.80
C VAL A 3 -33.63 0.67 -27.72
N PHE A 4 -32.67 -0.24 -27.59
CA PHE A 4 -32.61 -1.47 -28.38
C PHE A 4 -33.73 -2.44 -28.00
N ASP A 5 -34.13 -2.48 -26.73
CA ASP A 5 -35.27 -3.26 -26.29
C ASP A 5 -36.59 -2.66 -26.80
N ARG A 6 -36.74 -1.34 -26.74
CA ARG A 6 -37.95 -0.61 -27.20
C ARG A 6 -38.25 -0.79 -28.69
N TRP A 7 -37.23 -0.84 -29.53
CA TRP A 7 -37.37 -0.94 -30.99
C TRP A 7 -37.21 -2.36 -31.55
N SER A 8 -36.83 -3.34 -30.74
CA SER A 8 -36.68 -4.71 -31.23
C SER A 8 -38.05 -5.40 -31.37
N PRO A 9 -38.33 -6.08 -32.49
CA PRO A 9 -39.52 -6.93 -32.62
C PRO A 9 -39.49 -8.18 -31.73
N TYR A 10 -38.33 -8.50 -31.15
CA TYR A 10 -38.13 -9.65 -30.27
C TYR A 10 -38.10 -9.28 -28.78
N SER A 11 -38.44 -8.04 -28.41
CA SER A 11 -38.60 -7.64 -27.01
C SER A 11 -39.93 -8.15 -26.45
N TYR A 12 -39.95 -8.41 -25.15
CA TYR A 12 -41.14 -8.75 -24.38
C TYR A 12 -42.28 -7.72 -24.55
N GLN A 13 -41.95 -6.43 -24.67
CA GLN A 13 -42.94 -5.35 -24.85
C GLN A 13 -43.64 -5.40 -26.21
N ASN A 14 -42.92 -5.80 -27.26
CA ASN A 14 -43.40 -5.75 -28.64
C ASN A 14 -44.03 -7.07 -29.11
N ASN A 15 -43.80 -8.18 -28.39
CA ASN A 15 -44.33 -9.50 -28.73
C ASN A 15 -44.85 -10.27 -27.49
N ARG A 16 -45.82 -9.69 -26.78
CA ARG A 16 -46.38 -10.24 -25.53
C ARG A 16 -47.03 -11.62 -25.70
N GLU A 17 -47.55 -11.94 -26.88
CA GLU A 17 -48.23 -13.23 -27.14
C GLU A 17 -47.24 -14.41 -27.13
N LYS A 18 -46.02 -14.22 -27.65
CA LYS A 18 -44.97 -15.23 -27.67
C LYS A 18 -44.40 -15.55 -26.27
N TYR A 19 -44.50 -14.61 -25.33
CA TYR A 19 -43.92 -14.71 -23.98
C TYR A 19 -45.00 -14.78 -22.88
N LYS A 20 -46.21 -15.23 -23.22
CA LYS A 20 -47.35 -15.26 -22.30
C LYS A 20 -47.20 -16.31 -21.19
N ASP A 21 -46.52 -17.41 -21.48
CA ASP A 21 -46.27 -18.54 -20.59
C ASP A 21 -44.87 -18.52 -19.93
N ASP A 22 -44.05 -17.51 -20.22
CA ASP A 22 -42.77 -17.31 -19.54
C ASP A 22 -43.01 -16.90 -18.07
N GLU A 23 -42.24 -17.49 -17.15
CA GLU A 23 -42.30 -17.15 -15.72
C GLU A 23 -41.81 -15.71 -15.44
N GLU A 24 -40.97 -15.17 -16.32
CA GLU A 24 -40.31 -13.86 -16.18
C GLU A 24 -40.96 -12.78 -17.06
N LYS A 25 -42.01 -12.13 -16.51
CA LYS A 25 -42.86 -11.13 -17.18
C LYS A 25 -42.44 -9.68 -16.94
N ARG A 26 -41.14 -9.41 -16.84
CA ARG A 26 -40.66 -8.06 -16.48
C ARG A 26 -40.45 -7.19 -17.72
N GLU A 27 -40.97 -5.97 -17.66
CA GLU A 27 -40.74 -4.97 -18.70
C GLU A 27 -39.41 -4.25 -18.47
N PHE A 28 -38.55 -4.23 -19.48
CA PHE A 28 -37.26 -3.55 -19.41
C PHE A 28 -37.44 -2.03 -19.52
N ASN A 29 -37.76 -1.39 -18.40
CA ASN A 29 -37.89 0.06 -18.29
C ASN A 29 -36.52 0.76 -18.11
N LEU A 30 -36.46 2.08 -18.31
CA LEU A 30 -35.24 2.87 -18.09
C LEU A 30 -34.64 2.68 -16.68
N LYS A 31 -35.50 2.51 -15.66
CA LYS A 31 -35.09 2.25 -14.28
C LYS A 31 -34.41 0.88 -14.13
N GLU A 32 -34.97 -0.14 -14.78
CA GLU A 32 -34.39 -1.49 -14.80
C GLU A 32 -33.10 -1.53 -15.62
N CYS A 33 -33.02 -0.73 -16.69
CA CYS A 33 -31.79 -0.56 -17.47
C CYS A 33 -30.67 0.09 -16.63
N LEU A 34 -31.00 1.11 -15.85
CA LEU A 34 -30.04 1.76 -14.96
C LEU A 34 -29.59 0.79 -13.85
N TRP A 35 -30.54 0.05 -13.27
CA TRP A 35 -30.27 -0.97 -12.28
C TRP A 35 -29.34 -2.06 -12.83
N PHE A 36 -29.65 -2.59 -14.01
CA PHE A 36 -28.82 -3.57 -14.73
C PHE A 36 -27.40 -3.06 -15.00
N CYS A 37 -27.25 -1.80 -15.45
CA CYS A 37 -25.94 -1.20 -15.67
C CYS A 37 -25.12 -1.06 -14.37
N MET A 38 -25.77 -0.75 -13.25
CA MET A 38 -25.10 -0.65 -11.94
C MET A 38 -24.70 -2.01 -11.38
N THR A 39 -25.59 -3.01 -11.44
CA THR A 39 -25.33 -4.37 -10.91
C THR A 39 -24.31 -5.14 -11.75
N SER A 40 -24.27 -4.91 -13.07
CA SER A 40 -23.30 -5.55 -13.97
C SER A 40 -21.86 -5.05 -13.81
N LEU A 41 -21.64 -3.89 -13.18
CA LEU A 41 -20.30 -3.45 -12.78
C LEU A 41 -19.78 -4.23 -11.56
N THR A 42 -20.67 -4.83 -10.77
CA THR A 42 -20.25 -5.65 -9.63
C THR A 42 -20.10 -7.12 -10.03
N PRO A 43 -19.13 -7.88 -9.47
CA PRO A 43 -18.92 -9.30 -9.81
C PRO A 43 -20.11 -10.20 -9.48
N GLN A 44 -21.01 -9.77 -8.59
CA GLN A 44 -22.20 -10.54 -8.23
C GLN A 44 -23.19 -10.64 -9.40
N GLY A 45 -23.12 -9.71 -10.36
CA GLY A 45 -24.12 -9.59 -11.41
C GLY A 45 -25.51 -9.28 -10.85
N GLY A 46 -26.44 -8.93 -11.72
CA GLY A 46 -27.81 -8.70 -11.31
C GLY A 46 -28.63 -8.09 -12.42
N GLY A 47 -29.92 -8.37 -12.40
CA GLY A 47 -30.86 -7.99 -13.47
C GLY A 47 -30.87 -9.00 -14.61
N GLU A 48 -32.04 -9.17 -15.21
CA GLU A 48 -32.26 -10.05 -16.34
C GLU A 48 -31.60 -9.45 -17.59
N ALA A 49 -30.82 -10.27 -18.32
CA ALA A 49 -30.24 -9.84 -19.58
C ALA A 49 -31.35 -9.63 -20.63
N PRO A 50 -31.22 -8.63 -21.51
CA PRO A 50 -32.23 -8.38 -22.54
C PRO A 50 -32.40 -9.60 -23.47
N LYS A 51 -33.65 -9.91 -23.85
CA LYS A 51 -33.99 -11.12 -24.62
C LYS A 51 -33.56 -11.02 -26.10
N ASN A 52 -33.43 -9.81 -26.64
CA ASN A 52 -33.03 -9.56 -28.03
C ASN A 52 -31.53 -9.80 -28.27
N LEU A 53 -31.17 -10.32 -29.45
CA LEU A 53 -29.77 -10.58 -29.82
C LEU A 53 -28.92 -9.29 -29.81
N SER A 54 -29.49 -8.18 -30.27
CA SER A 54 -28.84 -6.86 -30.28
C SER A 54 -28.56 -6.33 -28.87
N GLY A 55 -29.48 -6.51 -27.92
CA GLY A 55 -29.26 -6.11 -26.53
C GLY A 55 -28.23 -7.00 -25.83
N ARG A 56 -28.18 -8.30 -26.15
CA ARG A 56 -27.15 -9.21 -25.63
C ARG A 56 -25.75 -8.83 -26.09
N LEU A 57 -25.59 -8.40 -27.35
CA LEU A 57 -24.30 -7.93 -27.86
C LEU A 57 -23.83 -6.69 -27.09
N VAL A 58 -24.73 -5.70 -26.90
CA VAL A 58 -24.43 -4.49 -26.12
C VAL A 58 -24.11 -4.84 -24.66
N ALA A 59 -24.80 -5.82 -24.07
CA ALA A 59 -24.51 -6.30 -22.72
C ALA A 59 -23.13 -6.98 -22.61
N ALA A 60 -22.76 -7.81 -23.58
CA ALA A 60 -21.44 -8.43 -23.63
C ALA A 60 -20.32 -7.38 -23.77
N THR A 61 -20.49 -6.37 -24.62
CA THR A 61 -19.54 -5.25 -24.73
C THR A 61 -19.45 -4.45 -23.43
N TRP A 62 -20.58 -4.22 -22.76
CA TRP A 62 -20.62 -3.53 -21.47
C TRP A 62 -19.90 -4.31 -20.36
N TRP A 63 -20.08 -5.63 -20.30
CA TRP A 63 -19.35 -6.49 -19.35
C TRP A 63 -17.85 -6.49 -19.59
N LEU A 64 -17.42 -6.57 -20.85
CA LEU A 64 -16.01 -6.48 -21.22
C LEU A 64 -15.43 -5.12 -20.82
N PHE A 65 -16.16 -4.03 -21.06
CA PHE A 65 -15.77 -2.68 -20.65
C PHE A 65 -15.64 -2.58 -19.11
N GLY A 66 -16.65 -3.01 -18.36
CA GLY A 66 -16.63 -3.00 -16.89
C GLY A 66 -15.47 -3.82 -16.32
N PHE A 67 -15.20 -5.00 -16.89
CA PHE A 67 -14.06 -5.83 -16.51
C PHE A 67 -12.72 -5.13 -16.73
N ILE A 68 -12.51 -4.50 -17.90
CA ILE A 68 -11.28 -3.76 -18.20
C ILE A 68 -11.08 -2.58 -17.24
N ILE A 69 -12.15 -1.83 -16.95
CA ILE A 69 -12.07 -0.68 -16.04
C ILE A 69 -11.71 -1.12 -14.62
N ILE A 70 -12.37 -2.16 -14.09
CA ILE A 70 -12.06 -2.68 -12.75
C ILE A 70 -10.64 -3.22 -12.72
N ALA A 71 -10.22 -4.00 -13.72
CA ALA A 71 -8.87 -4.55 -13.79
C ALA A 71 -7.80 -3.46 -13.90
N SER A 72 -8.05 -2.39 -14.67
CA SER A 72 -7.13 -1.25 -14.78
C SER A 72 -7.06 -0.46 -13.48
N TYR A 73 -8.20 -0.26 -12.81
CA TYR A 73 -8.24 0.41 -11.51
C TYR A 73 -7.51 -0.39 -10.43
N THR A 74 -7.75 -1.71 -10.34
CA THR A 74 -7.07 -2.57 -9.36
C THR A 74 -5.57 -2.67 -9.65
N ALA A 75 -5.16 -2.75 -10.91
CA ALA A 75 -3.74 -2.75 -11.30
C ALA A 75 -3.05 -1.41 -10.96
N ASN A 76 -3.70 -0.28 -11.24
CA ASN A 76 -3.14 1.04 -10.94
C ASN A 76 -3.08 1.29 -9.42
N LEU A 77 -4.12 0.89 -8.68
CA LEU A 77 -4.12 0.95 -7.21
C LEU A 77 -2.98 0.10 -6.63
N ALA A 78 -2.81 -1.13 -7.12
CA ALA A 78 -1.72 -2.01 -6.69
C ALA A 78 -0.35 -1.38 -7.01
N ALA A 79 -0.17 -0.83 -8.21
CA ALA A 79 1.05 -0.14 -8.61
C ALA A 79 1.36 1.06 -7.71
N PHE A 80 0.35 1.89 -7.40
CA PHE A 80 0.50 3.03 -6.50
C PHE A 80 0.92 2.61 -5.09
N LEU A 81 0.25 1.59 -4.54
CA LEU A 81 0.59 1.05 -3.22
C LEU A 81 2.03 0.49 -3.18
N THR A 82 2.52 -0.10 -4.27
CA THR A 82 3.91 -0.57 -4.36
C THR A 82 4.92 0.57 -4.55
N VAL A 83 4.60 1.59 -5.35
CA VAL A 83 5.52 2.72 -5.63
C VAL A 83 5.74 3.58 -4.39
N SER A 84 4.70 3.78 -3.57
CA SER A 84 4.85 4.47 -2.28
C SER A 84 5.78 3.76 -1.29
N ARG A 85 6.13 2.49 -1.55
CA ARG A 85 7.10 1.70 -0.78
C ARG A 85 8.47 1.59 -1.45
N LEU A 86 8.65 2.19 -2.64
CA LEU A 86 9.83 1.99 -3.48
C LEU A 86 10.77 3.21 -3.57
N ASP A 87 10.46 4.31 -2.88
CA ASP A 87 11.47 5.33 -2.58
C ASP A 87 12.46 4.69 -1.60
N THR A 88 13.50 4.04 -2.15
CA THR A 88 14.53 3.38 -1.35
C THR A 88 15.19 4.43 -0.48
N PRO A 89 15.09 4.36 0.86
CA PRO A 89 15.99 5.11 1.71
C PRO A 89 17.43 4.72 1.32
N ILE A 90 18.38 5.62 1.53
CA ILE A 90 19.79 5.24 1.43
C ILE A 90 19.98 4.09 2.42
N GLU A 91 20.46 2.92 1.96
CA GLU A 91 20.69 1.78 2.85
C GLU A 91 22.17 1.60 3.17
N SER A 92 23.06 2.18 2.36
CA SER A 92 24.50 1.96 2.48
C SER A 92 25.31 3.23 2.23
N LEU A 93 26.56 3.21 2.69
CA LEU A 93 27.53 4.25 2.36
C LEU A 93 27.78 4.33 0.84
N ASP A 94 27.68 3.21 0.12
CA ASP A 94 27.83 3.15 -1.33
C ASP A 94 26.70 3.91 -2.04
N ASP A 95 25.47 3.77 -1.58
CA ASP A 95 24.33 4.51 -2.17
C ASP A 95 24.44 6.01 -1.87
N LEU A 96 24.91 6.37 -0.68
CA LEU A 96 25.21 7.75 -0.32
C LEU A 96 26.26 8.38 -1.25
N SER A 97 27.22 7.59 -1.73
CA SER A 97 28.29 8.07 -2.61
C SER A 97 27.85 8.29 -4.07
N LYS A 98 26.76 7.64 -4.51
CA LYS A 98 26.25 7.72 -5.89
C LYS A 98 25.27 8.88 -6.08
N GLN A 99 24.68 9.37 -5.01
CA GLN A 99 23.65 10.41 -5.02
C GLN A 99 24.21 11.80 -4.67
N TYR A 100 23.47 12.85 -5.02
CA TYR A 100 23.86 14.26 -4.78
C TYR A 100 22.84 15.08 -3.97
N LYS A 101 21.67 14.52 -3.66
CA LYS A 101 20.56 15.23 -2.99
C LYS A 101 20.80 15.37 -1.48
N ILE A 102 21.48 14.41 -0.88
CA ILE A 102 21.81 14.36 0.54
C ILE A 102 23.27 14.75 0.68
N GLN A 103 23.50 15.88 1.34
CA GLN A 103 24.82 16.29 1.77
C GLN A 103 25.23 15.45 2.98
N TYR A 104 26.51 15.18 3.14
CA TYR A 104 26.99 14.42 4.28
C TYR A 104 28.35 14.91 4.71
N ALA A 105 28.61 14.91 6.02
CA ALA A 105 29.90 15.29 6.53
C ALA A 105 30.15 14.69 7.93
N PRO A 106 31.41 14.33 8.23
CA PRO A 106 31.83 14.02 9.59
C PRO A 106 32.09 15.28 10.40
N LEU A 107 32.20 15.11 11.71
CA LEU A 107 32.58 16.18 12.63
C LEU A 107 34.02 16.66 12.34
N ASN A 108 34.25 17.97 12.41
CA ASN A 108 35.57 18.57 12.26
C ASN A 108 36.50 18.14 13.42
N GLY A 109 37.73 17.77 13.11
CA GLY A 109 38.72 17.21 14.04
C GLY A 109 38.47 15.76 14.47
N SER A 110 37.47 15.06 13.90
CA SER A 110 37.14 13.69 14.32
C SER A 110 38.03 12.61 13.71
N SER A 111 38.01 11.43 14.35
CA SER A 111 38.57 10.19 13.82
C SER A 111 37.95 9.83 12.46
N THR A 112 36.65 10.08 12.29
CA THR A 112 35.89 9.84 11.06
C THR A 112 36.35 10.75 9.92
N GLN A 113 36.56 12.05 10.18
CA GLN A 113 37.15 12.96 9.19
C GLN A 113 38.53 12.48 8.75
N THR A 114 39.39 12.15 9.71
CA THR A 114 40.75 11.66 9.44
C THR A 114 40.72 10.38 8.61
N TYR A 115 39.74 9.50 8.86
CA TYR A 115 39.54 8.28 8.08
C TYR A 115 39.22 8.60 6.61
N PHE A 116 38.22 9.44 6.34
CA PHE A 116 37.85 9.80 4.96
C PHE A 116 38.96 10.55 4.23
N GLN A 117 39.63 11.49 4.90
CA GLN A 117 40.78 12.19 4.35
C GLN A 117 41.90 11.22 3.98
N ARG A 118 42.20 10.25 4.85
CA ARG A 118 43.24 9.24 4.58
C ARG A 118 42.85 8.32 3.43
N MET A 119 41.59 7.88 3.37
CA MET A 119 41.11 7.03 2.27
C MET A 119 41.17 7.76 0.93
N ALA A 120 40.74 9.04 0.88
CA ALA A 120 40.85 9.87 -0.32
C ALA A 120 42.32 10.06 -0.75
N ASN A 121 43.23 10.33 0.19
CA ASN A 121 44.66 10.44 -0.11
C ASN A 121 45.27 9.13 -0.63
N ILE A 122 44.82 8.00 -0.10
CA ILE A 122 45.24 6.67 -0.55
C ILE A 122 44.75 6.41 -1.97
N GLU A 123 43.47 6.66 -2.26
CA GLU A 123 42.92 6.54 -3.62
C GLU A 123 43.66 7.43 -4.61
N ALA A 124 43.87 8.70 -4.26
CA ALA A 124 44.62 9.64 -5.09
C ALA A 124 46.05 9.15 -5.36
N ARG A 125 46.73 8.60 -4.34
CA ARG A 125 48.08 8.05 -4.50
C ARG A 125 48.10 6.81 -5.40
N PHE A 126 47.13 5.91 -5.25
CA PHE A 126 47.00 4.75 -6.13
C PHE A 126 46.72 5.17 -7.57
N TYR A 127 45.89 6.19 -7.76
CA TYR A 127 45.63 6.77 -9.09
C TYR A 127 46.90 7.37 -9.71
N GLU A 128 47.71 8.09 -8.94
CA GLU A 128 49.01 8.62 -9.41
C GLU A 128 49.97 7.50 -9.81
N ILE A 129 50.11 6.47 -8.98
CA ILE A 129 51.00 5.32 -9.26
C ILE A 129 50.53 4.60 -10.53
N TRP A 130 49.23 4.38 -10.67
CA TRP A 130 48.64 3.79 -11.88
C TRP A 130 48.90 4.65 -13.12
N LYS A 131 48.72 5.97 -13.00
CA LYS A 131 48.99 6.93 -14.08
C LYS A 131 50.46 6.90 -14.50
N GLU A 132 51.38 6.88 -13.55
CA GLU A 132 52.82 6.78 -13.83
C GLU A 132 53.17 5.45 -14.50
N MET A 133 52.68 4.31 -14.01
CA MET A 133 52.98 3.00 -14.61
C MET A 133 52.44 2.85 -16.04
N SER A 134 51.29 3.46 -16.33
CA SER A 134 50.61 3.34 -17.64
C SER A 134 51.10 4.35 -18.68
N LEU A 135 51.40 5.59 -18.26
CA LEU A 135 51.75 6.70 -19.17
C LEU A 135 53.25 7.02 -19.20
N ASN A 136 54.10 6.27 -18.50
CA ASN A 136 55.54 6.51 -18.57
C ASN A 136 56.11 6.06 -19.94
N ASP A 137 56.50 7.05 -20.74
CA ASP A 137 57.07 6.89 -22.08
C ASP A 137 58.51 6.34 -22.07
N SER A 138 59.19 6.34 -20.93
CA SER A 138 60.56 5.80 -20.83
C SER A 138 60.62 4.27 -20.85
N LEU A 139 59.49 3.59 -20.63
CA LEU A 139 59.40 2.13 -20.63
C LEU A 139 59.22 1.59 -22.05
N THR A 140 59.81 0.43 -22.35
CA THR A 140 59.58 -0.24 -23.63
C THR A 140 58.13 -0.72 -23.74
N GLU A 141 57.59 -0.83 -24.96
CA GLU A 141 56.19 -1.24 -25.17
C GLU A 141 55.85 -2.58 -24.51
N VAL A 142 56.81 -3.51 -24.45
CA VAL A 142 56.67 -4.84 -23.83
C VAL A 142 56.62 -4.74 -22.29
N GLU A 143 57.41 -3.86 -21.68
CA GLU A 143 57.38 -3.63 -20.24
C GLU A 143 56.09 -2.91 -19.82
N ARG A 144 55.65 -1.93 -20.62
CA ARG A 144 54.37 -1.25 -20.43
C ARG A 144 53.19 -2.21 -20.51
N ALA A 145 53.18 -3.12 -21.49
CA ALA A 145 52.15 -4.14 -21.64
C ALA A 145 52.11 -5.13 -20.46
N LYS A 146 53.25 -5.46 -19.86
CA LYS A 146 53.32 -6.30 -18.65
C LYS A 146 52.80 -5.60 -17.39
N LEU A 147 52.85 -4.26 -17.35
CA LEU A 147 52.36 -3.45 -16.24
C LEU A 147 50.90 -3.00 -16.43
N ALA A 148 50.35 -3.12 -17.64
CA ALA A 148 48.96 -2.80 -17.99
C ALA A 148 47.92 -3.80 -17.42
N VAL A 149 48.20 -4.41 -16.26
CA VAL A 149 47.43 -5.53 -15.68
C VAL A 149 46.49 -5.07 -14.57
N TRP A 150 45.72 -4.01 -14.78
CA TRP A 150 44.63 -3.70 -13.86
C TRP A 150 43.35 -3.40 -14.63
N ASP A 151 42.55 -4.46 -14.85
CA ASP A 151 41.11 -4.37 -15.14
C ASP A 151 40.29 -3.97 -13.89
N TYR A 152 40.96 -3.63 -12.78
CA TYR A 152 40.28 -3.16 -11.59
C TYR A 152 39.99 -1.66 -11.76
N PRO A 153 38.73 -1.22 -11.81
CA PRO A 153 38.46 0.20 -11.79
C PRO A 153 38.98 0.74 -10.46
N VAL A 154 39.98 1.61 -10.51
CA VAL A 154 40.33 2.47 -9.37
C VAL A 154 39.10 3.34 -9.13
N SER A 155 38.17 2.87 -8.30
CA SER A 155 36.97 3.59 -7.96
C SER A 155 37.37 4.84 -7.20
N ASP A 156 37.01 6.01 -7.69
CA ASP A 156 37.24 7.31 -7.05
C ASP A 156 36.18 7.62 -5.99
N LYS A 157 35.81 6.59 -5.21
CA LYS A 157 34.70 6.64 -4.26
C LYS A 157 35.02 7.61 -3.13
N TYR A 158 36.08 7.37 -2.37
CA TYR A 158 36.42 8.20 -1.22
C TYR A 158 36.90 9.60 -1.63
N THR A 159 37.51 9.74 -2.80
CA THR A 159 37.93 11.02 -3.37
C THR A 159 36.73 11.93 -3.63
N LYS A 160 35.71 11.43 -4.35
CA LYS A 160 34.46 12.15 -4.59
C LYS A 160 33.71 12.43 -3.30
N MET A 161 33.61 11.43 -2.42
CA MET A 161 32.95 11.60 -1.13
C MET A 161 33.62 12.68 -0.29
N TRP A 162 34.95 12.72 -0.25
CA TRP A 162 35.70 13.73 0.50
C TRP A 162 35.51 15.14 -0.07
N GLN A 163 35.47 15.28 -1.39
CA GLN A 163 35.12 16.55 -2.04
C GLN A 163 33.71 17.01 -1.64
N ALA A 164 32.72 16.12 -1.73
CA ALA A 164 31.34 16.43 -1.34
C ALA A 164 31.22 16.80 0.15
N MET A 165 31.95 16.13 1.04
CA MET A 165 31.99 16.48 2.47
C MET A 165 32.59 17.87 2.72
N THR A 166 33.62 18.22 1.96
CA THR A 166 34.29 19.52 2.06
C THR A 166 33.37 20.64 1.56
N GLU A 167 32.67 20.42 0.45
CA GLU A 167 31.68 21.33 -0.11
C GLU A 167 30.46 21.51 0.80
N ALA A 168 30.01 20.44 1.46
CA ALA A 168 28.92 20.48 2.42
C ALA A 168 29.28 21.24 3.70
N GLY A 169 30.57 21.35 4.04
CA GLY A 169 31.07 21.98 5.27
C GLY A 169 30.90 21.10 6.50
N LEU A 170 32.00 20.88 7.22
CA LEU A 170 32.04 20.01 8.39
C LEU A 170 31.48 20.71 9.64
N PRO A 171 30.54 20.11 10.38
CA PRO A 171 30.10 20.65 11.67
C PRO A 171 31.22 20.61 12.71
N ASN A 172 31.25 21.58 13.63
CA ASN A 172 32.26 21.63 14.69
C ASN A 172 31.83 20.92 15.98
N THR A 173 30.52 20.78 16.21
CA THR A 173 29.96 20.10 17.39
C THR A 173 28.91 19.07 16.99
N LEU A 174 28.73 18.05 17.84
CA LEU A 174 27.73 17.01 17.61
C LEU A 174 26.31 17.59 17.59
N ASP A 175 26.02 18.53 18.49
CA ASP A 175 24.71 19.19 18.56
C ASP A 175 24.40 19.98 17.29
N GLN A 176 25.40 20.66 16.71
CA GLN A 176 25.26 21.33 15.42
C GLN A 176 24.99 20.33 14.31
N ALA A 177 25.66 19.18 14.30
CA ALA A 177 25.42 18.12 13.32
C ALA A 177 23.98 17.58 13.43
N VAL A 178 23.52 17.27 14.64
CA VAL A 178 22.16 16.78 14.90
C VAL A 178 21.11 17.83 14.50
N ALA A 179 21.32 19.10 14.86
CA ALA A 179 20.42 20.18 14.44
C ALA A 179 20.35 20.32 12.91
N ARG A 180 21.46 20.11 12.21
CA ARG A 180 21.50 20.12 10.74
C ARG A 180 20.76 18.92 10.14
N VAL A 181 20.89 17.73 10.73
CA VAL A 181 20.11 16.55 10.32
C VAL A 181 18.61 16.83 10.51
N ARG A 182 18.21 17.39 11.65
CA ARG A 182 16.81 17.75 11.96
C ARG A 182 16.22 18.82 11.04
N ALA A 183 17.06 19.71 10.50
CA ALA A 183 16.62 20.73 9.55
C ALA A 183 16.32 20.16 8.15
N SER A 184 16.62 18.89 7.90
CA SER A 184 16.35 18.20 6.63
C SER A 184 14.84 18.03 6.42
N LYS A 185 14.38 18.26 5.19
CA LYS A 185 12.94 18.22 4.86
C LYS A 185 12.40 16.80 4.68
N SER A 186 13.24 15.89 4.19
CA SER A 186 12.85 14.51 3.82
C SER A 186 14.02 13.54 3.96
N SER A 187 13.73 12.23 4.06
CA SER A 187 14.75 11.16 4.10
C SER A 187 15.56 11.03 2.80
N SER A 188 15.14 11.67 1.71
CA SER A 188 15.76 11.64 0.38
C SER A 188 16.47 12.94 -0.02
N GLU A 189 16.34 14.01 0.78
CA GLU A 189 16.94 15.32 0.52
C GLU A 189 17.25 16.04 1.85
N GLY A 190 18.52 16.36 2.08
CA GLY A 190 18.93 16.98 3.33
C GLY A 190 20.38 16.75 3.69
N PHE A 191 20.64 16.50 4.97
CA PHE A 191 21.97 16.28 5.53
C PHE A 191 22.04 14.97 6.33
N ALA A 192 23.05 14.16 6.06
CA ALA A 192 23.38 12.95 6.82
C ALA A 192 24.69 13.15 7.60
N TYR A 193 24.66 12.80 8.89
CA TYR A 193 25.84 12.84 9.73
C TYR A 193 26.60 11.51 9.68
N LEU A 194 27.91 11.58 9.46
CA LEU A 194 28.81 10.42 9.49
C LEU A 194 29.67 10.47 10.75
N GLY A 195 29.62 9.44 11.57
CA GLY A 195 30.34 9.41 12.85
C GLY A 195 30.53 8.00 13.39
N ASP A 196 30.99 7.91 14.64
CA ASP A 196 31.18 6.63 15.32
C ASP A 196 29.82 5.95 15.58
N ALA A 197 29.77 4.63 15.32
CA ALA A 197 28.54 3.86 15.38
C ALA A 197 27.91 3.86 16.79
N THR A 198 28.72 3.91 17.85
CA THR A 198 28.22 3.98 19.22
C THR A 198 27.54 5.32 19.51
N ASP A 199 28.11 6.43 19.05
CA ASP A 199 27.53 7.75 19.27
C ASP A 199 26.20 7.89 18.53
N ILE A 200 26.17 7.43 17.28
CA ILE A 200 24.94 7.39 16.46
C ILE A 200 23.89 6.50 17.13
N LYS A 201 24.27 5.31 17.59
CA LYS A 201 23.37 4.41 18.31
C LYS A 201 22.80 5.05 19.58
N TYR A 202 23.63 5.80 20.30
CA TYR A 202 23.19 6.50 21.51
C TYR A 202 22.17 7.60 21.18
N LEU A 203 22.41 8.35 20.10
CA LEU A 203 21.49 9.36 19.61
C LEU A 203 20.15 8.74 19.18
N GLU A 204 20.17 7.62 18.46
CA GLU A 204 18.98 6.88 18.03
C GLU A 204 18.14 6.39 19.22
N ILE A 205 18.76 5.80 20.25
CA ILE A 205 17.97 5.30 21.41
C ILE A 205 17.37 6.42 22.27
N THR A 206 17.95 7.63 22.23
CA THR A 206 17.51 8.79 23.03
C THR A 206 16.56 9.71 22.26
N ASN A 207 16.57 9.65 20.92
CA ASN A 207 15.84 10.54 20.03
C ASN A 207 15.13 9.71 18.94
N CYS A 208 13.79 9.62 18.99
CA CYS A 208 13.00 8.85 18.01
C CYS A 208 12.88 9.52 16.63
N ASP A 209 13.32 10.76 16.50
CA ASP A 209 13.40 11.51 15.24
C ASP A 209 14.63 11.16 14.41
N LEU A 210 15.58 10.41 14.97
CA LEU A 210 16.81 10.00 14.32
C LEU A 210 16.80 8.48 14.11
N THR A 211 17.30 8.04 12.96
CA THR A 211 17.47 6.63 12.64
C THR A 211 18.91 6.36 12.21
N MET A 212 19.45 5.21 12.61
CA MET A 212 20.71 4.73 12.06
C MET A 212 20.46 4.14 10.67
N VAL A 213 21.34 4.46 9.72
CA VAL A 213 21.24 4.00 8.33
C VAL A 213 22.48 3.22 7.95
N GLY A 214 22.27 1.99 7.48
CA GLY A 214 23.30 1.11 6.95
C GLY A 214 24.18 0.40 7.96
N GLU A 215 25.14 -0.36 7.43
CA GLU A 215 26.06 -1.17 8.24
C GLU A 215 27.37 -0.45 8.59
N GLU A 216 27.99 -0.91 9.67
CA GLU A 216 29.31 -0.45 10.11
C GLU A 216 30.42 -0.82 9.11
N PHE A 217 30.97 0.15 8.40
CA PHE A 217 31.98 -0.06 7.35
C PHE A 217 33.45 0.01 7.84
N SER A 218 33.71 0.48 9.07
CA SER A 218 35.06 0.54 9.65
C SER A 218 35.06 0.20 11.14
N ARG A 219 34.97 -1.11 11.45
CA ARG A 219 35.00 -1.58 12.83
C ARG A 219 36.37 -1.34 13.46
N LYS A 220 36.43 -0.38 14.37
CA LYS A 220 37.61 -0.10 15.20
C LYS A 220 37.23 -0.28 16.67
N PRO A 221 37.85 -1.24 17.38
CA PRO A 221 37.54 -1.45 18.79
C PRO A 221 38.07 -0.29 19.64
N TYR A 222 37.33 0.09 20.69
CA TYR A 222 37.85 0.97 21.73
C TYR A 222 38.93 0.26 22.53
N ALA A 223 40.01 0.98 22.85
CA ALA A 223 41.14 0.47 23.59
C ALA A 223 41.68 1.52 24.57
N ILE A 224 42.29 1.04 25.65
CA ILE A 224 42.99 1.90 26.62
C ILE A 224 44.43 2.08 26.11
N ALA A 225 44.79 3.32 25.80
CA ALA A 225 46.14 3.67 25.40
C ALA A 225 47.04 3.85 26.63
N VAL A 226 48.24 3.29 26.60
CA VAL A 226 49.28 3.46 27.61
C VAL A 226 50.60 3.86 26.94
N GLN A 227 51.48 4.51 27.70
CA GLN A 227 52.80 4.88 27.21
C GLN A 227 53.58 3.64 26.73
N GLN A 228 54.28 3.77 25.60
CA GLN A 228 55.10 2.70 25.05
C GLN A 228 56.15 2.24 26.07
N GLY A 229 56.23 0.93 26.30
CA GLY A 229 57.14 0.35 27.30
C GLY A 229 56.62 0.33 28.74
N SER A 230 55.42 0.87 29.00
CA SER A 230 54.84 0.86 30.35
C SER A 230 54.41 -0.55 30.78
N PRO A 231 54.73 -0.99 32.01
CA PRO A 231 54.27 -2.28 32.55
C PRO A 231 52.74 -2.32 32.75
N LEU A 232 52.08 -1.15 32.74
CA LEU A 232 50.62 -1.05 32.86
C LEU A 232 49.89 -1.76 31.71
N LYS A 233 50.52 -1.90 30.54
CA LYS A 233 49.92 -2.58 29.39
C LYS A 233 49.45 -4.00 29.76
N GLU A 234 50.33 -4.80 30.36
CA GLU A 234 50.04 -6.19 30.71
C GLU A 234 49.06 -6.29 31.88
N GLN A 235 49.14 -5.35 32.83
CA GLN A 235 48.20 -5.26 33.94
C GLN A 235 46.78 -4.94 33.46
N PHE A 236 46.62 -3.96 32.57
CA PHE A 236 45.31 -3.63 31.98
C PHE A 236 44.77 -4.77 31.13
N ASN A 237 45.59 -5.39 30.27
CA ASN A 237 45.16 -6.53 29.47
C ASN A 237 44.65 -7.67 30.36
N SER A 238 45.39 -8.02 31.41
CA SER A 238 44.99 -9.06 32.36
C SER A 238 43.68 -8.71 33.07
N ALA A 239 43.52 -7.46 33.52
CA ALA A 239 42.31 -6.99 34.17
C ALA A 239 41.10 -7.00 33.23
N ILE A 240 41.26 -6.54 31.98
CA ILE A 240 40.19 -6.57 30.96
C ILE A 240 39.76 -8.02 30.67
N LEU A 241 40.71 -8.95 30.54
CA LEU A 241 40.40 -10.37 30.37
C LEU A 241 39.62 -10.96 31.55
N GLN A 242 39.97 -10.57 32.78
CA GLN A 242 39.20 -10.97 33.97
C GLN A 242 37.76 -10.42 33.93
N LEU A 243 37.57 -9.15 33.55
CA LEU A 243 36.24 -8.54 33.40
C LEU A 243 35.41 -9.23 32.31
N LEU A 244 36.04 -9.60 31.20
CA LEU A 244 35.39 -10.32 30.10
C LEU A 244 34.96 -11.73 30.53
N ASN A 245 35.86 -12.49 31.19
CA ASN A 245 35.57 -13.82 31.70
C ASN A 245 34.44 -13.82 32.75
N ARG A 246 34.35 -12.75 33.56
CA ARG A 246 33.26 -12.54 34.53
C ARG A 246 31.98 -11.97 33.92
N ARG A 247 31.96 -11.68 32.62
CA ARG A 247 30.85 -11.02 31.90
C ARG A 247 30.45 -9.67 32.51
N GLU A 248 31.37 -8.98 33.18
CA GLU A 248 31.08 -7.67 33.78
C GLU A 248 30.87 -6.60 32.69
N LEU A 249 31.64 -6.68 31.61
CA LEU A 249 31.47 -5.78 30.45
C LEU A 249 30.10 -5.96 29.78
N GLU A 250 29.57 -7.19 29.72
CA GLU A 250 28.22 -7.45 29.20
C GLU A 250 27.15 -6.85 30.12
N ARG A 251 27.30 -6.98 31.44
CA ARG A 251 26.38 -6.36 32.40
C ARG A 251 26.40 -4.84 32.31
N LEU A 252 27.57 -4.24 32.12
CA LEU A 252 27.70 -2.80 31.90
C LEU A 252 27.03 -2.39 30.58
N LYS A 253 27.25 -3.13 29.50
CA LYS A 253 26.57 -2.89 28.21
C LYS A 253 25.05 -2.95 28.37
N GLU A 254 24.53 -3.98 29.03
CA GLU A 254 23.09 -4.10 29.29
C GLU A 254 22.54 -2.92 30.09
N LYS A 255 23.27 -2.49 31.13
CA LYS A 255 22.90 -1.35 31.98
C LYS A 255 22.84 -0.04 31.19
N TRP A 256 23.86 0.25 30.37
CA TRP A 256 23.99 1.54 29.69
C TRP A 256 23.24 1.63 28.35
N TRP A 257 22.87 0.51 27.74
CA TRP A 257 22.16 0.50 26.46
C TRP A 257 20.70 0.07 26.60
N ASN A 258 20.44 -1.09 27.19
CA ASN A 258 19.10 -1.67 27.22
C ASN A 258 18.25 -1.16 28.39
N LYS A 259 18.87 -0.98 29.56
CA LYS A 259 18.23 -0.48 30.79
C LYS A 259 18.50 1.01 31.06
N ASN A 260 18.89 1.75 30.03
CA ASN A 260 19.17 3.17 30.14
C ASN A 260 17.86 3.94 30.45
N PRO A 261 17.80 4.77 31.50
CA PRO A 261 16.62 5.58 31.81
C PRO A 261 16.26 6.60 30.72
N GLU A 262 17.25 7.08 29.95
CA GLU A 262 17.07 8.05 28.86
C GLU A 262 16.61 7.38 27.55
N LYS A 263 16.52 6.04 27.52
CA LYS A 263 16.07 5.31 26.34
C LYS A 263 14.59 5.58 26.10
N LYS A 264 14.26 6.13 24.94
CA LYS A 264 12.88 6.28 24.49
C LYS A 264 12.41 5.00 23.81
N ASN A 265 11.11 4.72 23.95
CA ASN A 265 10.48 3.63 23.22
C ASN A 265 10.00 4.16 21.87
N CYS A 266 10.77 3.91 20.82
CA CYS A 266 10.45 4.33 19.46
C CYS A 266 9.89 3.14 18.68
N GLU A 267 8.79 3.34 17.95
CA GLU A 267 8.30 2.36 16.97
C GLU A 267 9.30 2.29 15.82
N LYS A 268 9.87 1.11 15.55
CA LYS A 268 10.82 0.94 14.46
C LYS A 268 10.09 0.83 13.14
N ALA A 269 10.59 1.52 12.11
CA ALA A 269 10.01 1.49 10.77
C ALA A 269 10.04 0.09 10.13
N ASP A 270 10.96 -0.78 10.54
CA ASP A 270 11.07 -2.16 10.04
C ASP A 270 9.86 -3.05 10.39
N ASP A 271 9.07 -2.67 11.39
CA ASP A 271 7.84 -3.39 11.74
C ASP A 271 6.66 -3.03 10.78
N GLN A 272 6.88 -2.17 9.78
CA GLN A 272 5.88 -1.85 8.74
C GLN A 272 5.72 -2.93 7.65
N SER A 273 6.13 -4.17 7.93
CA SER A 273 5.63 -5.35 7.20
C SER A 273 4.14 -5.63 7.46
N ASP A 274 3.51 -4.90 8.38
CA ASP A 274 2.12 -5.09 8.80
C ASP A 274 1.10 -4.56 7.78
N GLY A 275 0.85 -5.37 6.75
CA GLY A 275 -0.43 -5.39 6.01
C GLY A 275 -0.95 -4.04 5.48
N ILE A 276 -2.26 -3.99 5.23
CA ILE A 276 -2.96 -2.74 4.90
C ILE A 276 -3.53 -2.22 6.22
N SER A 277 -3.01 -1.09 6.72
CA SER A 277 -3.52 -0.45 7.94
C SER A 277 -5.00 -0.10 7.81
N ILE A 278 -5.76 -0.24 8.91
CA ILE A 278 -7.19 0.09 8.99
C ILE A 278 -7.47 1.55 8.59
N GLN A 279 -6.49 2.44 8.77
CA GLN A 279 -6.59 3.85 8.39
C GLN A 279 -6.70 4.02 6.87
N ASN A 280 -5.98 3.20 6.09
CA ASN A 280 -6.00 3.25 4.63
C ASN A 280 -7.30 2.68 4.05
N ILE A 281 -7.92 1.72 4.75
CA ILE A 281 -9.20 1.13 4.34
C ILE A 281 -10.42 1.82 4.98
N GLY A 282 -10.20 2.74 5.92
CA GLY A 282 -11.22 3.44 6.69
C GLY A 282 -12.26 4.19 5.85
N GLY A 283 -11.84 4.72 4.69
CA GLY A 283 -12.74 5.39 3.74
C GLY A 283 -13.85 4.48 3.20
N VAL A 284 -13.57 3.19 3.03
CA VAL A 284 -14.57 2.21 2.55
C VAL A 284 -15.70 2.05 3.58
N PHE A 285 -15.36 1.98 4.87
CA PHE A 285 -16.35 1.87 5.94
C PHE A 285 -17.24 3.10 6.04
N ILE A 286 -16.69 4.29 5.85
CA ILE A 286 -17.46 5.55 5.86
C ILE A 286 -18.51 5.55 4.74
N VAL A 287 -18.13 5.12 3.53
CA VAL A 287 -19.06 5.03 2.39
C VAL A 287 -20.20 4.05 2.67
N ILE A 288 -19.92 2.91 3.31
CA ILE A 288 -20.96 1.94 3.70
C ILE A 288 -21.96 2.57 4.67
N PHE A 289 -21.49 3.27 5.71
CA PHE A 289 -22.37 3.92 6.67
C PHE A 289 -23.23 5.02 6.04
N VAL A 290 -22.65 5.82 5.14
CA VAL A 290 -23.41 6.81 4.37
C VAL A 290 -24.47 6.15 3.50
N GLY A 291 -24.16 5.02 2.85
CA GLY A 291 -25.10 4.25 2.04
C GLY A 291 -26.29 3.72 2.86
N ILE A 292 -26.04 3.18 4.05
CA ILE A 292 -27.09 2.74 4.98
C ILE A 292 -27.95 3.93 5.41
N GLY A 293 -27.32 5.07 5.75
CA GLY A 293 -28.02 6.29 6.15
C GLY A 293 -28.96 6.80 5.06
N LEU A 294 -28.49 6.88 3.80
CA LEU A 294 -29.31 7.28 2.66
C LEU A 294 -30.47 6.29 2.43
N ALA A 295 -30.25 4.99 2.55
CA ALA A 295 -31.32 3.98 2.42
C ALA A 295 -32.40 4.13 3.51
N CYS A 296 -32.00 4.42 4.74
CA CYS A 296 -32.96 4.71 5.82
C CYS A 296 -33.76 5.99 5.55
N ILE A 297 -33.12 7.04 5.02
CA ILE A 297 -33.79 8.30 4.66
C ILE A 297 -34.78 8.07 3.52
N THR A 298 -34.42 7.32 2.48
CA THR A 298 -35.35 7.04 1.37
C THR A 298 -36.56 6.24 1.86
N LEU A 299 -36.36 5.25 2.73
CA LEU A 299 -37.46 4.48 3.34
C LEU A 299 -38.37 5.37 4.20
N ALA A 300 -37.79 6.26 5.00
CA ALA A 300 -38.57 7.20 5.81
C ALA A 300 -39.40 8.16 4.94
N PHE A 301 -38.82 8.65 3.84
CA PHE A 301 -39.51 9.49 2.87
C PHE A 301 -40.65 8.75 2.17
N GLU A 302 -40.43 7.51 1.71
CA GLU A 302 -41.47 6.67 1.11
C GLU A 302 -42.63 6.42 2.08
N TYR A 303 -42.34 6.09 3.34
CA TYR A 303 -43.34 5.88 4.37
C TYR A 303 -44.15 7.16 4.65
N TRP A 304 -43.48 8.30 4.76
CA TRP A 304 -44.12 9.59 4.98
C TRP A 304 -45.02 10.00 3.82
N TRP A 305 -44.53 9.85 2.58
CA TRP A 305 -45.28 10.13 1.35
C TRP A 305 -46.51 9.22 1.21
N TYR A 306 -46.37 7.93 1.50
CA TYR A 306 -47.48 6.98 1.48
C TYR A 306 -48.57 7.34 2.48
N LYS A 307 -48.17 7.74 3.70
CA LYS A 307 -49.10 8.14 4.77
C LYS A 307 -49.83 9.45 4.45
N TYR A 308 -49.14 10.44 3.87
CA TYR A 308 -49.75 11.71 3.45
C TYR A 308 -50.70 11.55 2.26
N LYS A 309 -50.38 10.67 1.30
CA LYS A 309 -51.21 10.46 0.10
C LYS A 309 -52.50 9.68 0.39
N LYS A 310 -52.55 8.87 1.47
CA LYS A 310 -53.76 8.15 1.92
C LYS A 310 -54.79 9.03 2.64
N GLY A 311 -54.51 10.31 2.87
CA GLY A 311 -55.45 11.27 3.46
C GLY A 311 -56.56 11.77 2.51
N SER A 312 -56.51 11.44 1.21
CA SER A 312 -57.52 11.86 0.24
C SER A 312 -58.02 10.67 -0.59
N ASN A 313 -59.33 10.45 -0.58
CA ASN A 313 -60.14 9.46 -1.29
C ASN A 313 -60.44 8.15 -0.54
N VAL A 314 -61.27 8.26 0.50
CA VAL A 314 -62.32 7.26 0.76
C VAL A 314 -63.58 7.78 0.08
N VAL A 315 -63.89 7.29 -1.12
CA VAL A 315 -65.23 7.43 -1.71
C VAL A 315 -65.96 6.13 -1.38
N GLU A 316 -66.93 6.21 -0.47
CA GLU A 316 -67.94 5.17 -0.27
C GLU A 316 -68.72 5.04 -1.59
N VAL A 317 -68.63 3.88 -2.23
CA VAL A 317 -69.49 3.52 -3.36
C VAL A 317 -70.80 2.99 -2.76
N GLN A 318 -71.89 3.76 -2.90
CA GLN A 318 -73.24 3.26 -2.65
C GLN A 318 -73.60 2.22 -3.72
N GLU A 319 -73.95 1.01 -3.29
CA GLU A 319 -74.58 0.01 -4.15
C GLU A 319 -76.00 0.46 -4.53
N ALA A 320 -76.30 0.52 -5.83
CA ALA A 320 -77.66 0.72 -6.34
C ALA A 320 -78.44 -0.62 -6.35
N PRO A 321 -79.75 -0.64 -6.07
CA PRO A 321 -80.52 -1.88 -5.98
C PRO A 321 -80.80 -2.46 -7.38
N VAL A 322 -80.50 -3.75 -7.54
CA VAL A 322 -80.80 -4.53 -8.75
C VAL A 322 -82.29 -4.91 -8.76
N HIS A 323 -83.02 -4.39 -9.75
CA HIS A 323 -84.38 -4.85 -10.06
C HIS A 323 -84.35 -6.31 -10.55
N ARG A 324 -85.04 -7.19 -9.82
CA ARG A 324 -85.31 -8.58 -10.19
C ARG A 324 -86.47 -8.62 -11.19
N GLN A 325 -86.21 -8.95 -12.45
CA GLN A 325 -87.23 -9.47 -13.36
C GLN A 325 -87.05 -10.98 -13.51
N GLN A 326 -88.07 -11.72 -13.05
CA GLN A 326 -88.25 -13.14 -13.31
C GLN A 326 -88.92 -13.30 -14.67
N SER A 327 -88.39 -14.16 -15.53
CA SER A 327 -89.18 -14.86 -16.55
C SER A 327 -88.70 -16.30 -16.67
N PHE A 328 -89.61 -17.18 -16.30
CA PHE A 328 -89.62 -18.62 -16.46
C PHE A 328 -89.61 -19.01 -17.95
N GLN A 329 -88.81 -20.00 -18.36
CA GLN A 329 -89.32 -21.10 -19.20
C GLN A 329 -88.36 -22.31 -19.21
N GLU A 330 -88.91 -23.45 -18.77
CA GLU A 330 -88.34 -24.79 -18.78
C GLU A 330 -88.31 -25.40 -20.19
N PHE A 331 -87.35 -26.31 -20.43
CA PHE A 331 -87.52 -27.65 -21.04
C PHE A 331 -86.15 -28.36 -20.91
N GLY A 332 -85.94 -29.27 -19.94
CA GLY A 332 -86.05 -30.73 -20.09
C GLY A 332 -84.99 -31.32 -21.04
N GLY A 333 -84.07 -32.24 -20.70
CA GLY A 333 -83.78 -33.01 -19.50
C GLY A 333 -82.66 -34.05 -19.76
N ALA A 334 -82.25 -34.74 -18.69
CA ALA A 334 -81.54 -36.03 -18.59
C ALA A 334 -79.99 -36.11 -18.58
N LYS A 335 -79.49 -36.44 -17.35
CA LYS A 335 -78.52 -37.51 -16.94
C LYS A 335 -77.09 -37.48 -17.54
N ALA A 336 -75.98 -37.74 -16.83
CA ALA A 336 -75.71 -38.42 -15.57
C ALA A 336 -74.31 -38.06 -15.00
N LYS A 337 -74.20 -38.20 -13.66
CA LYS A 337 -73.06 -38.58 -12.79
C LYS A 337 -71.65 -38.70 -13.40
N GLU A 338 -70.65 -38.12 -12.73
CA GLU A 338 -69.61 -38.89 -12.03
C GLU A 338 -68.89 -38.06 -10.95
N LYS A 339 -68.62 -38.69 -9.81
CA LYS A 339 -67.84 -38.17 -8.66
C LYS A 339 -66.36 -38.49 -8.90
N VAL A 340 -65.43 -37.61 -8.53
CA VAL A 340 -64.28 -37.98 -7.68
C VAL A 340 -63.87 -36.77 -6.83
N LYS A 341 -63.77 -37.00 -5.53
CA LYS A 341 -63.23 -36.10 -4.50
C LYS A 341 -62.00 -36.81 -3.95
N PHE A 342 -60.83 -36.17 -3.91
CA PHE A 342 -59.77 -36.55 -2.97
C PHE A 342 -59.07 -35.30 -2.42
N LYS A 343 -59.25 -35.16 -1.09
CA LYS A 343 -58.45 -34.46 -0.08
C LYS A 343 -57.02 -35.04 -0.04
N ASP A 344 -55.97 -34.53 0.59
CA ASP A 344 -55.64 -33.38 1.46
C ASP A 344 -54.07 -33.39 1.55
N THR A 345 -53.48 -32.22 1.87
CA THR A 345 -52.26 -32.01 2.71
C THR A 345 -50.90 -32.65 2.41
N THR A 346 -49.85 -31.81 2.31
CA THR A 346 -48.57 -31.83 3.10
C THR A 346 -47.68 -30.64 2.68
N SER A 347 -47.55 -29.57 3.47
CA SER A 347 -46.52 -29.28 4.50
C SER A 347 -45.06 -29.11 3.99
N TYR A 348 -44.52 -27.90 4.14
CA TYR A 348 -43.10 -27.49 4.01
C TYR A 348 -42.13 -28.27 4.93
N PRO A 349 -40.79 -28.22 4.71
CA PRO A 349 -39.91 -27.13 5.20
C PRO A 349 -38.80 -26.70 4.19
N ARG A 350 -38.49 -25.42 4.02
CA ARG A 350 -37.42 -24.64 4.71
C ARG A 350 -36.09 -25.38 4.88
N ALA A 351 -35.08 -24.98 4.11
CA ALA A 351 -33.68 -25.19 4.43
C ALA A 351 -32.92 -23.86 4.28
N ARG A 352 -32.30 -23.44 5.39
CA ARG A 352 -31.15 -22.54 5.44
C ARG A 352 -29.96 -23.29 4.84
N PHE A 353 -29.10 -22.59 4.10
CA PHE A 353 -27.73 -22.28 4.50
C PHE A 353 -27.29 -21.00 3.80
#